data_AF-E0UMW7-F1
#
_entry.id   AF-E0UMW7-F1
#
_cell.length_a   1.000
_cell.length_b   1.000
_cell.length_c   1.000
_cell.angle_alpha   90.00
_cell.angle_beta   90.00
_cell.angle_gamma   90.00
#
_symmetry.space_group_name_H-M   'P 1'
#
loop_
_entity.id
_entity.type
_entity.pdbx_description
1 polymer ?
#
loop_
_entity_poly.entity_id
_entity_poly.type
_entity_poly.pdbx_seq_one_letter_code
_entity_poly.pdbx_strand_id
1 'polypeptide(L)'
;MLERHWATPKEAQEAEQPQTSLSPQNANPTSEDDISLNLTSPPVIAGAEVDKSPTNPQTPGVDKTKPDIPITTTSVENASNNERISRLEEIFIQSQTSIHQLSKDIASFINILPSLLQRPDQTPLPPTTPLLGSPSQPNNPTPVQQESTASPSRRTTEETPQNATEEESSAQPATPKNAASLEKINKAIDLIIDLNNSATTKKDKWLVSLSALKQLTKCGQDTIARVLQQRASEIENHHALHELGKFHNNKGKFAPPITEVIQLAPPIK
;
A
#
# COMPACT_ATOMS: atom_id res chain seq x y z
N MET A 1 49.12 -33.01 -20.64
CA MET A 1 49.82 -32.00 -19.82
C MET A 1 49.60 -30.65 -20.49
N LEU A 2 48.61 -29.88 -20.03
CA LEU A 2 48.32 -28.53 -20.51
C LEU A 2 48.39 -27.60 -19.30
N GLU A 3 49.44 -26.78 -19.25
CA GLU A 3 49.65 -25.75 -18.24
C GLU A 3 48.65 -24.60 -18.47
N ARG A 4 47.76 -24.37 -17.50
CA ARG A 4 46.91 -23.18 -17.45
C ARG A 4 47.52 -22.20 -16.46
N HIS A 5 48.07 -21.12 -17.00
CA HIS A 5 48.56 -19.98 -16.26
C HIS A 5 47.41 -19.28 -15.53
N TRP A 6 47.64 -19.03 -14.24
CA TRP A 6 46.86 -18.16 -13.37
C TRP A 6 47.25 -16.71 -13.67
N ALA A 7 46.26 -15.87 -13.98
CA ALA A 7 46.44 -14.43 -14.10
C ALA A 7 45.91 -13.77 -12.82
N THR A 8 46.82 -13.16 -12.07
CA THR A 8 46.55 -12.36 -10.86
C THR A 8 45.87 -11.04 -11.23
N PRO A 9 44.86 -10.57 -10.47
CA PRO A 9 44.23 -9.28 -10.71
C PRO A 9 45.13 -8.13 -10.23
N LYS A 10 45.22 -7.10 -11.06
CA LYS A 10 45.98 -5.88 -10.81
C LYS A 10 45.22 -4.99 -9.84
N GLU A 11 45.80 -4.87 -8.66
CA GLU A 11 45.57 -3.88 -7.61
C GLU A 11 45.54 -2.46 -8.21
N ALA A 12 44.43 -1.75 -8.02
CA ALA A 12 44.31 -0.32 -8.28
C ALA A 12 43.97 0.35 -6.94
N GLN A 13 45.03 0.82 -6.28
CA GLN A 13 44.96 1.78 -5.18
C GLN A 13 44.68 3.19 -5.73
N GLU A 14 44.11 4.01 -4.85
CA GLU A 14 44.29 5.46 -4.76
C GLU A 14 43.49 6.37 -5.71
N ALA A 15 42.44 6.98 -5.14
CA ALA A 15 42.45 8.43 -4.89
C ALA A 15 41.34 8.78 -3.89
N GLU A 16 41.74 9.04 -2.64
CA GLU A 16 40.98 9.83 -1.69
C GLU A 16 40.66 11.20 -2.31
N GLN A 17 39.39 11.60 -2.29
CA GLN A 17 39.01 13.01 -2.39
C GLN A 17 38.52 13.51 -1.04
N PRO A 18 38.95 14.71 -0.60
CA PRO A 18 38.67 15.23 0.72
C PRO A 18 37.21 15.64 0.89
N GLN A 19 36.70 15.32 2.08
CA GLN A 19 35.40 15.72 2.58
C GLN A 19 35.27 17.25 2.63
N THR A 20 34.36 17.81 1.85
CA THR A 20 33.82 19.15 2.12
C THR A 20 32.81 19.05 3.25
N SER A 21 33.26 19.44 4.44
CA SER A 21 32.42 19.80 5.58
C SER A 21 31.53 20.99 5.19
N LEU A 22 30.22 20.77 5.10
CA LEU A 22 29.23 21.86 5.12
C LEU A 22 28.49 21.78 6.46
N SER A 23 28.77 22.77 7.29
CA SER A 23 28.11 23.01 8.57
C SER A 23 26.61 23.26 8.41
N PRO A 24 25.77 22.84 9.37
CA PRO A 24 24.36 23.18 9.41
C PRO A 24 24.19 24.63 9.88
N GLN A 25 23.70 25.51 9.01
CA GLN A 25 23.19 26.82 9.43
C GLN A 25 21.79 26.67 10.03
N ASN A 26 21.72 27.10 11.27
CA ASN A 26 20.59 27.20 12.15
C ASN A 26 19.78 28.48 11.86
N ALA A 27 18.45 28.36 11.95
CA ALA A 27 17.44 29.40 12.17
C ALA A 27 17.32 30.59 11.19
N ASN A 28 16.14 30.76 10.57
CA ASN A 28 15.04 31.57 11.12
C ASN A 28 13.78 31.50 10.20
N PRO A 29 12.54 31.52 10.73
CA PRO A 29 11.32 31.56 9.94
C PRO A 29 10.90 33.02 9.71
N THR A 30 10.59 33.42 8.47
CA THR A 30 10.00 34.74 8.20
C THR A 30 9.16 34.69 6.92
N SER A 31 8.04 35.39 7.00
CA SER A 31 7.11 35.80 5.95
C SER A 31 6.06 34.81 5.50
N GLU A 32 4.94 34.93 6.21
CA GLU A 32 3.60 35.04 5.65
C GLU A 32 3.61 35.94 4.41
N ASP A 33 3.52 35.33 3.22
CA ASP A 33 3.12 36.03 2.00
C ASP A 33 1.78 35.46 1.53
N ASP A 34 0.75 36.21 1.92
CA ASP A 34 -0.44 36.58 1.15
C ASP A 34 -0.57 35.92 -0.25
N ILE A 35 -1.11 34.69 -0.29
CA ILE A 35 -1.66 34.15 -1.54
C ILE A 35 -3.10 34.64 -1.69
N SER A 36 -3.19 35.83 -2.27
CA SER A 36 -4.39 36.37 -2.90
C SER A 36 -5.10 35.31 -3.75
N LEU A 37 -6.33 34.99 -3.33
CA LEU A 37 -7.27 34.13 -4.05
C LEU A 37 -7.74 34.83 -5.33
N ASN A 38 -7.05 34.62 -6.45
CA ASN A 38 -7.58 34.97 -7.77
C ASN A 38 -8.68 33.98 -8.16
N LEU A 39 -9.91 34.26 -7.71
CA LEU A 39 -11.15 33.73 -8.25
C LEU A 39 -11.31 34.20 -9.71
N THR A 40 -10.71 33.45 -10.64
CA THR A 40 -11.05 33.55 -12.06
C THR A 40 -12.34 32.76 -12.29
N SER A 41 -13.43 33.49 -12.53
CA SER A 41 -14.72 32.96 -12.96
C SER A 41 -14.58 32.10 -14.22
N PRO A 42 -15.27 30.95 -14.32
CA PRO A 42 -15.36 30.22 -15.58
C PRO A 42 -16.19 31.00 -16.61
N PRO A 43 -15.81 30.98 -17.90
CA PRO A 43 -16.61 31.59 -18.95
C PRO A 43 -17.93 30.83 -19.13
N VAL A 44 -19.02 31.60 -19.16
CA VAL A 44 -20.35 31.16 -19.58
C VAL A 44 -20.26 30.76 -21.06
N ILE A 45 -20.23 29.45 -21.33
CA ILE A 45 -20.43 28.94 -22.68
C ILE A 45 -21.94 28.80 -22.90
N ALA A 46 -22.48 29.81 -23.57
CA ALA A 46 -23.81 29.78 -24.14
C ALA A 46 -23.85 28.83 -25.36
N GLY A 47 -24.89 27.99 -25.40
CA GLY A 47 -25.62 27.65 -26.63
C GLY A 47 -24.94 26.76 -27.66
N ALA A 48 -25.36 25.50 -27.71
CA ALA A 48 -25.63 24.81 -28.98
C ALA A 48 -26.53 23.59 -28.71
N GLU A 49 -27.83 23.85 -28.68
CA GLU A 49 -28.89 22.87 -28.86
C GLU A 49 -28.80 22.36 -30.31
N VAL A 50 -28.43 21.09 -30.50
CA VAL A 50 -28.64 20.38 -31.77
C VAL A 50 -29.34 19.07 -31.44
N ASP A 51 -30.66 19.17 -31.49
CA ASP A 51 -31.59 18.07 -31.70
C ASP A 51 -31.22 17.35 -33.00
N LYS A 52 -30.82 16.08 -32.88
CA LYS A 52 -30.85 15.12 -33.99
C LYS A 52 -31.30 13.77 -33.47
N SER A 53 -32.61 13.62 -33.43
CA SER A 53 -33.30 12.33 -33.45
C SER A 53 -32.92 11.54 -34.72
N PRO A 54 -32.47 10.28 -34.63
CA PRO A 54 -32.56 9.36 -35.75
C PRO A 54 -33.91 8.62 -35.72
N THR A 55 -34.74 8.95 -36.70
CA THR A 55 -35.93 8.24 -37.13
C THR A 55 -35.62 6.75 -37.38
N ASN A 56 -36.30 5.86 -36.65
CA ASN A 56 -36.28 4.43 -36.88
C ASN A 56 -37.42 4.05 -37.86
N PRO A 57 -37.14 3.38 -39.00
CA PRO A 57 -38.18 2.95 -39.91
C PRO A 57 -38.96 1.75 -39.39
N GLN A 58 -40.28 1.91 -39.43
CA GLN A 58 -41.30 0.96 -38.99
C GLN A 58 -41.53 -0.12 -40.07
N THR A 59 -41.35 -1.39 -39.70
CA THR A 59 -41.83 -2.55 -40.48
C THR A 59 -43.09 -3.14 -39.83
N PRO A 60 -44.14 -3.47 -40.60
CA PRO A 60 -45.38 -4.03 -40.05
C PRO A 60 -45.36 -5.57 -40.00
N GLY A 61 -45.80 -6.09 -38.86
CA GLY A 61 -46.74 -7.22 -38.75
C GLY A 61 -46.26 -8.64 -39.06
N VAL A 62 -46.11 -9.45 -38.02
CA VAL A 62 -46.75 -10.79 -37.95
C VAL A 62 -47.15 -11.05 -36.49
N ASP A 63 -48.46 -11.15 -36.32
CA ASP A 63 -49.20 -11.60 -35.15
C ASP A 63 -48.96 -13.10 -34.91
N LYS A 64 -48.72 -13.51 -33.66
CA LYS A 64 -49.08 -14.82 -33.09
C LYS A 64 -48.69 -14.92 -31.61
N THR A 65 -49.69 -14.62 -30.78
CA THR A 65 -50.15 -15.43 -29.64
C THR A 65 -49.05 -16.11 -28.79
N LYS A 66 -48.72 -15.53 -27.63
CA LYS A 66 -47.98 -16.20 -26.56
C LYS A 66 -48.54 -15.76 -25.20
N PRO A 67 -48.79 -16.69 -24.25
CA PRO A 67 -49.53 -16.43 -23.03
C PRO A 67 -48.82 -15.43 -22.10
N ASP A 68 -49.61 -14.52 -21.55
CA ASP A 68 -49.31 -13.62 -20.45
C ASP A 68 -48.63 -14.35 -19.29
N ILE A 69 -47.38 -13.97 -19.03
CA ILE A 69 -46.71 -14.23 -17.75
C ILE A 69 -46.37 -12.84 -17.18
N PRO A 70 -46.89 -12.46 -16.00
CA PRO A 70 -46.57 -11.18 -15.39
C PRO A 70 -45.11 -11.21 -14.89
N ILE A 71 -44.19 -10.68 -15.70
CA ILE A 71 -42.84 -10.29 -15.26
C ILE A 71 -42.91 -8.91 -14.61
N THR A 72 -43.32 -8.89 -13.36
CA THR A 72 -43.03 -7.79 -12.45
C THR A 72 -41.92 -8.27 -11.51
N THR A 73 -41.01 -7.37 -11.15
CA THR A 73 -39.95 -7.49 -10.12
C THR A 73 -38.53 -7.72 -10.65
N THR A 74 -37.88 -6.65 -11.14
CA THR A 74 -36.39 -6.61 -11.26
C THR A 74 -35.81 -5.23 -10.92
N SER A 75 -36.59 -4.34 -10.30
CA SER A 75 -36.16 -2.97 -10.01
C SER A 75 -35.72 -2.73 -8.55
N VAL A 76 -36.01 -3.65 -7.62
CA VAL A 76 -35.69 -3.48 -6.19
C VAL A 76 -34.32 -4.10 -5.83
N GLU A 77 -33.85 -5.08 -6.59
CA GLU A 77 -32.61 -5.81 -6.28
C GLU A 77 -31.33 -5.01 -6.60
N ASN A 78 -31.38 -4.10 -7.58
CA ASN A 78 -30.22 -3.27 -7.94
C ASN A 78 -29.86 -2.22 -6.87
N ALA A 79 -30.84 -1.72 -6.11
CA ALA A 79 -30.57 -0.79 -5.01
C ALA A 79 -29.82 -1.47 -3.86
N SER A 80 -30.15 -2.72 -3.57
CA SER A 80 -29.50 -3.51 -2.52
C SER A 80 -28.04 -3.83 -2.83
N ASN A 81 -27.71 -4.10 -4.10
CA ASN A 81 -26.33 -4.39 -4.49
C ASN A 81 -25.39 -3.18 -4.38
N ASN A 82 -25.88 -1.97 -4.69
CA ASN A 82 -25.08 -0.76 -4.53
C ASN A 82 -24.76 -0.47 -3.06
N GLU A 83 -25.73 -0.67 -2.15
CA GLU A 83 -25.48 -0.51 -0.71
C GLU A 83 -24.43 -1.52 -0.19
N ARG A 84 -24.48 -2.77 -0.68
CA ARG A 84 -23.49 -3.79 -0.34
C ARG A 84 -22.07 -3.41 -0.79
N ILE A 85 -21.94 -2.82 -1.98
CA ILE A 85 -20.65 -2.35 -2.49
C ILE A 85 -20.13 -1.19 -1.63
N SER A 86 -20.96 -0.20 -1.32
CA SER A 86 -20.59 0.92 -0.44
C SER A 86 -20.12 0.43 0.95
N ARG A 87 -20.82 -0.54 1.54
CA ARG A 87 -20.41 -1.12 2.84
C ARG A 87 -19.06 -1.85 2.76
N LEU A 88 -18.79 -2.55 1.66
CA LEU A 88 -17.50 -3.22 1.48
C LEU A 88 -16.34 -2.23 1.32
N GLU A 89 -16.57 -1.12 0.60
CA GLU A 89 -15.59 -0.04 0.49
C GLU A 89 -15.32 0.61 1.85
N GLU A 90 -16.36 0.84 2.65
CA GLU A 90 -16.22 1.38 4.01
C GLU A 90 -15.40 0.46 4.91
N ILE A 91 -15.72 -0.84 4.93
CA ILE A 91 -14.98 -1.85 5.70
C ILE A 91 -13.51 -1.89 5.26
N PHE A 92 -13.25 -1.80 3.95
CA PHE A 92 -11.90 -1.81 3.42
C PHE A 92 -11.12 -0.56 3.87
N ILE A 93 -11.70 0.64 3.74
CA ILE A 93 -11.07 1.90 4.17
C ILE A 93 -10.82 1.88 5.68
N GLN A 94 -11.78 1.38 6.47
CA GLN A 94 -11.64 1.25 7.92
C GLN A 94 -10.50 0.29 8.27
N SER A 95 -10.43 -0.86 7.61
CA SER A 95 -9.36 -1.84 7.80
C SER A 95 -7.97 -1.24 7.50
N GLN A 96 -7.83 -0.51 6.39
CA GLN A 96 -6.56 0.16 6.06
C GLN A 96 -6.17 1.20 7.10
N THR A 97 -7.15 1.98 7.59
CA THR A 97 -6.91 2.97 8.65
C THR A 97 -6.42 2.31 9.94
N SER A 98 -7.02 1.18 10.34
CA SER A 98 -6.59 0.42 11.51
C SER A 98 -5.17 -0.15 11.37
N ILE A 99 -4.82 -0.67 10.18
CA ILE A 99 -3.46 -1.18 9.91
C ILE A 99 -2.43 -0.03 10.02
N HIS A 100 -2.74 1.13 9.45
CA HIS A 100 -1.88 2.31 9.55
C HIS A 100 -1.70 2.79 11.00
N GLN A 101 -2.76 2.74 11.80
CA GLN A 101 -2.68 3.11 13.21
C GLN A 101 -1.80 2.13 13.99
N LEU A 102 -1.99 0.82 13.80
CA LEU A 102 -1.16 -0.21 14.42
C LEU A 102 0.32 -0.04 14.03
N SER A 103 0.61 0.27 12.76
CA SER A 103 1.97 0.54 12.31
C SER A 103 2.61 1.73 13.03
N LYS A 104 1.86 2.80 13.29
CA LYS A 104 2.35 3.96 14.05
C LYS A 104 2.63 3.59 15.51
N ASP A 105 1.75 2.79 16.10
CA ASP A 105 1.89 2.37 17.49
C ASP A 105 3.13 1.47 17.67
N ILE A 106 3.37 0.53 16.75
CA ILE A 106 4.60 -0.30 16.73
C ILE A 106 5.85 0.57 16.59
N ALA A 107 5.85 1.54 15.67
CA ALA A 107 6.98 2.45 15.49
C ALA A 107 7.25 3.29 16.76
N SER A 108 6.19 3.72 17.45
CA SER A 108 6.31 4.44 18.72
C SER A 108 6.93 3.56 19.81
N PHE A 109 6.54 2.28 19.88
CA PHE A 109 7.06 1.33 20.85
C PHE A 109 8.56 1.04 20.63
N ILE A 110 8.99 0.90 19.36
CA ILE A 110 10.41 0.71 19.03
C ILE A 110 11.27 1.89 19.52
N ASN A 111 10.74 3.11 19.49
CA ASN A 111 11.46 4.29 19.97
C ASN A 111 11.53 4.38 21.51
N ILE A 112 10.67 3.66 22.24
CA ILE A 112 10.65 3.66 23.72
C ILE A 112 11.59 2.60 24.30
N LEU A 113 11.87 1.53 23.55
CA LEU A 113 12.75 0.42 23.96
C LEU A 113 14.15 0.85 24.45
N PRO A 114 14.86 1.79 23.80
CA PRO A 114 16.19 2.22 24.25
C PRO A 114 16.19 2.88 25.63
N SER A 115 15.14 3.63 25.96
CA SER A 115 15.00 4.35 27.23
C SER A 115 14.70 3.43 28.41
N LEU A 116 14.06 2.27 28.17
CA LEU A 116 13.82 1.26 29.20
C LEU A 116 15.04 0.38 29.48
N LEU A 117 15.97 0.28 28.51
CA LEU A 117 17.18 -0.54 28.65
C LEU A 117 18.39 0.23 29.21
N GLN A 118 18.26 1.54 29.40
CA GLN A 118 19.21 2.33 30.17
C GLN A 118 19.06 2.05 31.65
N ARG A 119 19.67 0.92 32.06
CA ARG A 119 19.95 0.58 33.45
C ARG A 119 20.75 1.75 34.06
N PRO A 120 20.29 2.38 35.16
CA PRO A 120 21.12 3.34 35.88
C PRO A 120 22.23 2.56 36.57
N ASP A 121 23.35 2.36 35.86
CA ASP A 121 24.52 1.73 36.42
C ASP A 121 25.43 2.78 37.06
N GLN A 122 25.91 2.40 38.25
CA GLN A 122 27.02 2.95 39.00
C GLN A 122 26.77 4.17 39.91
N THR A 123 26.10 3.87 41.02
CA THR A 123 26.49 4.45 42.32
C THR A 123 27.81 3.82 42.78
N PRO A 124 28.85 4.59 43.13
CA PRO A 124 30.12 4.05 43.61
C PRO A 124 29.97 3.42 45.01
N LEU A 125 30.50 2.21 45.16
CA LEU A 125 30.52 1.41 46.41
C LEU A 125 31.36 2.07 47.52
N PRO A 126 30.90 2.10 48.78
CA PRO A 126 31.76 2.20 49.96
C PRO A 126 32.12 0.81 50.53
N PRO A 127 33.25 0.67 51.25
CA PRO A 127 33.70 -0.62 51.78
C PRO A 127 33.14 -0.93 53.18
N THR A 128 32.82 -2.22 53.38
CA THR A 128 32.83 -3.00 54.64
C THR A 128 31.74 -2.66 55.68
N THR A 129 30.88 -3.60 56.10
CA THR A 129 31.09 -4.51 57.27
C THR A 129 29.84 -5.43 57.42
N PRO A 130 29.94 -6.70 57.91
CA PRO A 130 28.79 -7.58 58.08
C PRO A 130 28.22 -7.54 59.51
N LEU A 131 26.89 -7.44 59.67
CA LEU A 131 26.22 -7.83 60.92
C LEU A 131 24.72 -8.17 60.71
N LEU A 132 24.45 -9.48 60.82
CA LEU A 132 23.35 -10.15 61.51
C LEU A 132 22.15 -9.28 62.01
N GLY A 133 20.94 -9.57 61.50
CA GLY A 133 19.69 -9.21 62.18
C GLY A 133 18.46 -8.96 61.28
N SER A 134 17.59 -9.98 61.13
CA SER A 134 16.13 -9.79 60.96
C SER A 134 15.53 -9.16 62.25
N PRO A 135 14.26 -8.66 62.34
CA PRO A 135 13.12 -8.83 61.43
C PRO A 135 12.18 -7.58 61.25
N SER A 136 11.14 -7.79 60.42
CA SER A 136 9.78 -7.20 60.50
C SER A 136 9.47 -5.79 59.95
N GLN A 137 8.21 -5.72 59.46
CA GLN A 137 7.29 -4.56 59.36
C GLN A 137 7.12 -3.88 57.97
N PRO A 138 6.02 -3.14 57.69
CA PRO A 138 4.66 -3.63 57.39
C PRO A 138 3.99 -2.98 56.15
N ASN A 139 2.79 -3.49 55.79
CA ASN A 139 1.63 -2.80 55.20
C ASN A 139 1.82 -1.85 54.00
N ASN A 140 1.35 -2.30 52.83
CA ASN A 140 1.02 -1.39 51.72
C ASN A 140 -0.51 -1.33 51.55
N PRO A 141 -1.15 -0.14 51.53
CA PRO A 141 -2.59 -0.01 51.35
C PRO A 141 -2.99 -0.03 49.88
N THR A 142 -4.13 -0.66 49.63
CA THR A 142 -5.01 -0.49 48.47
C THR A 142 -5.48 0.97 48.33
N PRO A 143 -5.58 1.49 47.09
CA PRO A 143 -6.84 2.14 46.65
C PRO A 143 -7.12 1.84 45.16
N VAL A 144 -8.32 1.93 44.58
CA VAL A 144 -9.70 2.22 44.98
C VAL A 144 -10.52 1.73 43.79
N GLN A 145 -11.66 1.09 44.08
CA GLN A 145 -12.70 0.76 43.10
C GLN A 145 -13.31 2.05 42.56
N GLN A 146 -13.51 2.13 41.25
CA GLN A 146 -14.49 3.06 40.68
C GLN A 146 -15.61 2.26 40.05
N GLU A 147 -16.68 2.14 40.83
CA GLU A 147 -17.98 1.59 40.50
C GLU A 147 -18.90 2.78 40.16
N SER A 148 -19.54 2.74 38.99
CA SER A 148 -20.79 3.44 38.61
C SER A 148 -20.97 3.27 37.10
N THR A 149 -22.12 2.93 36.52
CA THR A 149 -23.47 2.64 37.01
C THR A 149 -24.24 2.06 35.82
N ALA A 150 -25.20 1.20 36.13
CA ALA A 150 -26.07 0.45 35.24
C ALA A 150 -26.86 1.27 34.19
N SER A 151 -27.12 0.62 33.04
CA SER A 151 -28.48 0.53 32.47
C SER A 151 -28.60 -0.57 31.39
N PRO A 152 -29.81 -1.11 31.13
CA PRO A 152 -30.02 -2.55 31.02
C PRO A 152 -30.52 -3.05 29.65
N SER A 153 -30.44 -4.39 29.49
CA SER A 153 -31.42 -5.26 28.82
C SER A 153 -31.82 -5.00 27.36
N ARG A 154 -31.35 -5.86 26.43
CA ARG A 154 -32.15 -6.94 25.79
C ARG A 154 -31.50 -7.41 24.48
N ARG A 155 -31.02 -8.66 24.45
CA ARG A 155 -31.75 -9.84 23.92
C ARG A 155 -30.72 -10.87 23.45
N THR A 156 -30.71 -11.96 24.22
CA THR A 156 -30.16 -13.26 23.93
C THR A 156 -30.57 -13.74 22.54
N THR A 157 -29.60 -14.15 21.74
CA THR A 157 -29.77 -15.25 20.79
C THR A 157 -28.48 -16.05 20.84
N GLU A 158 -28.56 -17.22 21.48
CA GLU A 158 -27.64 -18.33 21.29
C GLU A 158 -27.52 -18.63 19.80
N GLU A 159 -26.30 -18.68 19.28
CA GLU A 159 -25.93 -19.71 18.31
C GLU A 159 -24.41 -19.94 18.35
N THR A 160 -24.08 -21.09 18.93
CA THR A 160 -23.07 -22.06 18.46
C THR A 160 -21.58 -21.65 18.45
N PRO A 161 -20.76 -22.27 19.33
CA PRO A 161 -19.31 -22.21 19.26
C PRO A 161 -18.77 -23.24 18.25
N GLN A 162 -17.53 -23.02 17.79
CA GLN A 162 -16.69 -23.89 16.96
C GLN A 162 -16.87 -23.79 15.44
N ASN A 163 -16.05 -22.93 14.82
CA ASN A 163 -15.03 -23.47 13.91
C ASN A 163 -13.87 -22.46 13.81
N ALA A 164 -12.90 -22.59 14.71
CA ALA A 164 -11.56 -22.08 14.48
C ALA A 164 -10.96 -22.96 13.37
N THR A 165 -11.23 -22.61 12.11
CA THR A 165 -10.37 -23.04 11.02
C THR A 165 -9.14 -22.16 11.11
N GLU A 166 -8.18 -22.64 11.91
CA GLU A 166 -6.78 -22.36 11.71
C GLU A 166 -6.52 -22.64 10.22
N GLU A 167 -6.48 -21.60 9.40
CA GLU A 167 -5.81 -21.65 8.10
C GLU A 167 -4.33 -21.80 8.39
N GLU A 168 -3.96 -23.04 8.74
CA GLU A 168 -2.62 -23.53 8.66
C GLU A 168 -2.15 -23.20 7.26
N SER A 169 -1.27 -22.20 7.22
CA SER A 169 -0.48 -21.77 6.10
C SER A 169 0.12 -23.01 5.45
N SER A 170 -0.62 -23.57 4.51
CA SER A 170 -0.19 -24.70 3.71
C SER A 170 0.89 -24.13 2.80
N ALA A 171 2.11 -24.16 3.31
CA ALA A 171 3.35 -23.97 2.59
C ALA A 171 3.49 -25.11 1.58
N GLN A 172 2.59 -25.17 0.61
CA GLN A 172 2.82 -25.97 -0.57
C GLN A 172 4.06 -25.39 -1.24
N PRO A 173 5.11 -26.19 -1.43
CA PRO A 173 6.33 -25.72 -2.07
C PRO A 173 5.95 -25.21 -3.46
N ALA A 174 6.09 -23.89 -3.64
CA ALA A 174 5.83 -23.23 -4.89
C ALA A 174 6.61 -23.99 -5.97
N THR A 175 5.90 -24.54 -6.95
CA THR A 175 6.55 -25.22 -8.07
C THR A 175 7.60 -24.27 -8.66
N PRO A 176 8.81 -24.74 -9.02
CA PRO A 176 9.96 -23.89 -9.33
C PRO A 176 9.70 -22.90 -10.48
N LYS A 177 8.71 -23.18 -11.35
CA LYS A 177 8.27 -22.28 -12.43
C LYS A 177 7.63 -20.98 -11.91
N ASN A 178 6.97 -21.03 -10.75
CA ASN A 178 6.35 -19.84 -10.15
C ASN A 178 7.39 -18.91 -9.50
N ALA A 179 8.43 -19.48 -8.88
CA ALA A 179 9.49 -18.70 -8.24
C ALA A 179 10.20 -17.75 -9.23
N ALA A 180 10.58 -18.27 -10.40
CA ALA A 180 11.22 -17.45 -11.44
C ALA A 180 10.29 -16.35 -12.00
N SER A 181 8.97 -16.59 -12.03
CA SER A 181 8.00 -15.60 -12.48
C SER A 181 7.80 -14.50 -11.43
N LEU A 182 7.74 -14.88 -10.16
CA LEU A 182 7.66 -13.97 -9.01
C LEU A 182 8.85 -13.01 -8.97
N GLU A 183 10.08 -13.54 -9.08
CA GLU A 183 11.29 -12.73 -9.10
C GLU A 183 11.31 -11.73 -10.26
N LYS A 184 10.89 -12.16 -11.46
CA LYS A 184 10.77 -11.26 -12.62
C LYS A 184 9.77 -10.13 -12.39
N ILE A 185 8.62 -10.42 -11.77
CA ILE A 185 7.60 -9.41 -11.48
C ILE A 185 8.12 -8.41 -10.44
N ASN A 186 8.75 -8.88 -9.35
CA ASN A 186 9.35 -8.00 -8.35
C ASN A 186 10.41 -7.10 -8.96
N LYS A 187 11.33 -7.68 -9.74
CA LYS A 187 12.35 -6.91 -10.46
C LYS A 187 11.74 -5.88 -11.42
N ALA A 188 10.65 -6.20 -12.10
CA ALA A 188 9.96 -5.26 -12.97
C ALA A 188 9.33 -4.10 -12.18
N ILE A 189 8.79 -4.34 -10.98
CA ILE A 189 8.27 -3.30 -10.10
C ILE A 189 9.41 -2.38 -9.66
N ASP A 190 10.54 -2.94 -9.20
CA ASP A 190 11.70 -2.17 -8.74
C ASP A 190 12.24 -1.27 -9.85
N LEU A 191 12.36 -1.81 -11.08
CA LEU A 191 12.79 -1.04 -12.25
C LEU A 191 11.85 0.11 -12.60
N ILE A 192 10.53 -0.06 -12.45
CA ILE A 192 9.57 1.05 -12.68
C ILE A 192 9.74 2.11 -11.60
N ILE A 193 9.91 1.71 -10.33
CA ILE A 193 10.11 2.62 -9.21
C ILE A 193 11.40 3.43 -9.40
N ASP A 194 12.52 2.76 -9.71
CA ASP A 194 13.81 3.40 -9.97
C ASP A 194 13.77 4.35 -11.18
N LEU A 195 13.10 3.94 -12.25
CA LEU A 195 12.87 4.80 -13.41
C LEU A 195 12.08 6.05 -13.03
N ASN A 196 11.00 5.92 -12.26
CA ASN A 196 10.18 7.06 -11.86
C ASN A 196 10.90 7.99 -10.89
N ASN A 197 11.74 7.45 -10.01
CA ASN A 197 12.57 8.22 -9.09
C ASN A 197 13.62 9.05 -9.83
N SER A 198 14.16 8.53 -10.93
CA SER A 198 15.14 9.23 -11.77
C SER A 198 14.51 10.15 -12.82
N ALA A 199 13.25 9.94 -13.20
CA ALA A 199 12.54 10.74 -14.18
C ALA A 199 12.24 12.16 -13.65
N THR A 200 12.67 13.17 -14.41
CA THR A 200 12.47 14.59 -14.09
C THR A 200 11.05 15.07 -14.38
N THR A 201 10.41 14.54 -15.42
CA THR A 201 9.06 14.95 -15.81
C THR A 201 8.02 13.90 -15.42
N LYS A 202 6.85 14.37 -14.97
CA LYS A 202 5.70 13.51 -14.67
C LYS A 202 5.23 12.70 -15.89
N LYS A 203 5.46 13.19 -17.11
CA LYS A 203 5.05 12.52 -18.36
C LYS A 203 5.89 11.31 -18.69
N ASP A 204 7.11 11.21 -18.16
CA ASP A 204 8.01 10.08 -18.40
C ASP A 204 7.84 8.98 -17.35
N LYS A 205 7.09 9.26 -16.28
CA LYS A 205 6.77 8.31 -15.24
C LYS A 205 5.72 7.30 -15.71
N TRP A 206 5.68 6.17 -15.02
CA TRP A 206 4.81 5.05 -15.31
C TRP A 206 4.10 4.57 -14.04
N LEU A 207 2.79 4.40 -14.13
CA LEU A 207 2.00 3.77 -13.07
C LEU A 207 2.35 2.27 -13.03
N VAL A 208 2.68 1.75 -11.86
CA VAL A 208 2.83 0.30 -11.63
C VAL A 208 1.43 -0.32 -11.67
N SER A 209 1.07 -0.94 -12.79
CA SER A 209 -0.26 -1.54 -13.01
C SER A 209 -0.17 -2.95 -13.59
N LEU A 210 -1.27 -3.70 -13.48
CA LEU A 210 -1.39 -5.05 -14.03
C LEU A 210 -1.04 -5.10 -15.53
N SER A 211 -1.50 -4.12 -16.32
CA SER A 211 -1.26 -4.06 -17.77
C SER A 211 0.20 -3.74 -18.10
N ALA A 212 0.85 -2.85 -17.35
CA ALA A 212 2.26 -2.52 -17.51
C ALA A 212 3.16 -3.73 -17.18
N LEU A 213 2.92 -4.38 -16.04
CA LEU A 213 3.68 -5.55 -15.62
C LEU A 213 3.48 -6.75 -16.55
N LYS A 214 2.27 -6.94 -17.09
CA LYS A 214 2.00 -7.99 -18.09
C LYS A 214 2.78 -7.75 -19.39
N GLN A 215 2.94 -6.50 -19.81
CA GLN A 215 3.74 -6.16 -20.99
C GLN A 215 5.23 -6.43 -20.78
N LEU A 216 5.77 -6.08 -19.61
CA LEU A 216 7.18 -6.25 -19.26
C LEU A 216 7.59 -7.71 -19.01
N THR A 217 6.80 -8.43 -18.23
CA THR A 217 7.21 -9.74 -17.70
C THR A 217 6.70 -10.92 -18.53
N LYS A 218 5.62 -10.72 -19.29
CA LYS A 218 4.85 -11.78 -19.97
C LYS A 218 4.34 -12.87 -19.02
N CYS A 219 4.22 -12.57 -17.73
CA CYS A 219 3.71 -13.50 -16.72
C CYS A 219 2.17 -13.55 -16.70
N GLY A 220 1.63 -14.57 -16.03
CA GLY A 220 0.20 -14.77 -15.84
C GLY A 220 -0.43 -13.69 -14.95
N GLN A 221 -1.70 -13.36 -15.25
CA GLN A 221 -2.43 -12.28 -14.56
C GLN A 221 -2.55 -12.52 -13.06
N ASP A 222 -2.86 -13.75 -12.63
CA ASP A 222 -3.07 -14.08 -11.22
C ASP A 222 -1.78 -13.97 -10.40
N THR A 223 -0.64 -14.37 -10.98
CA THR A 223 0.68 -14.20 -10.34
C THR A 223 0.99 -12.72 -10.17
N ILE A 224 0.74 -11.89 -11.19
CA ILE A 224 0.97 -10.44 -11.10
C ILE A 224 0.04 -9.81 -10.05
N ALA A 225 -1.24 -10.17 -10.05
CA ALA A 225 -2.20 -9.65 -9.07
C ALA A 225 -1.79 -9.99 -7.63
N ARG A 226 -1.32 -11.21 -7.38
CA ARG A 226 -0.81 -11.62 -6.07
C ARG A 226 0.38 -10.77 -5.61
N VAL A 227 1.36 -10.53 -6.50
CA VAL A 227 2.53 -9.71 -6.17
C VAL A 227 2.13 -8.24 -5.93
N LEU A 228 1.24 -7.71 -6.76
CA LEU A 228 0.70 -6.35 -6.57
C LEU A 228 0.01 -6.21 -5.21
N GLN A 229 -0.77 -7.21 -4.79
CA GLN A 229 -1.42 -7.20 -3.49
C GLN A 229 -0.40 -7.29 -2.34
N GLN A 230 0.64 -8.12 -2.48
CA GLN A 230 1.70 -8.24 -1.48
C GLN A 230 2.50 -6.94 -1.30
N ARG A 231 2.68 -6.15 -2.37
CA ARG A 231 3.40 -4.87 -2.37
C ARG A 231 2.49 -3.65 -2.47
N ALA A 232 1.21 -3.78 -2.12
CA ALA A 232 0.20 -2.75 -2.37
C ALA A 232 0.56 -1.42 -1.69
N SER A 233 0.95 -1.45 -0.41
CA SER A 233 1.30 -0.26 0.37
C SER A 233 2.49 0.51 -0.19
N GLU A 234 3.54 -0.20 -0.60
CA GLU A 234 4.73 0.39 -1.23
C GLU A 234 4.38 1.05 -2.57
N ILE A 235 3.62 0.33 -3.41
CA ILE A 235 3.19 0.79 -4.72
C ILE A 235 2.30 2.03 -4.60
N GLU A 236 1.33 2.02 -3.68
CA GLU A 236 0.45 3.17 -3.41
C GLU A 236 1.21 4.38 -2.89
N ASN A 237 2.14 4.19 -1.95
CA ASN A 237 2.99 5.27 -1.45
C ASN A 237 3.82 5.89 -2.58
N HIS A 238 4.42 5.07 -3.44
CA HIS A 238 5.15 5.54 -4.61
C HIS A 238 4.24 6.24 -5.65
N HIS A 239 3.01 5.77 -5.85
CA HIS A 239 2.03 6.46 -6.71
C HIS A 239 1.64 7.81 -6.14
N ALA A 240 1.43 7.91 -4.81
CA ALA A 240 1.13 9.17 -4.14
C ALA A 240 2.30 10.16 -4.24
N LEU A 241 3.53 9.70 -3.99
CA LEU A 241 4.75 10.51 -4.07
C LEU A 241 4.96 11.16 -5.45
N HIS A 242 4.54 10.48 -6.52
CA HIS A 242 4.68 10.97 -7.89
C HIS A 242 3.36 11.43 -8.53
N GLU A 243 2.28 11.49 -7.73
CA GLU A 243 0.94 11.88 -8.16
C GLU A 243 0.45 11.11 -9.41
N LEU A 244 0.68 9.81 -9.45
CA LEU A 244 0.32 8.94 -10.56
C LEU A 244 -1.13 8.48 -10.41
N GLY A 245 -2.03 9.05 -11.20
CA GLY A 245 -3.44 8.67 -11.22
C GLY A 245 -3.73 7.37 -11.98
N LYS A 246 -4.93 6.82 -11.79
CA LYS A 246 -5.44 5.59 -12.44
C LYS A 246 -5.27 5.55 -13.97
N PHE A 247 -5.35 6.72 -14.62
CA PHE A 247 -5.28 6.85 -16.09
C PHE A 247 -3.91 7.28 -16.61
N HIS A 248 -2.88 7.29 -15.77
CA HIS A 248 -1.57 7.83 -16.13
C HIS A 248 -0.89 7.08 -17.29
N ASN A 249 -1.14 5.76 -17.41
CA ASN A 249 -0.57 4.95 -18.49
C ASN A 249 -1.35 5.04 -19.81
N ASN A 250 -2.47 5.77 -19.87
CA ASN A 250 -3.27 5.93 -21.08
C ASN A 250 -2.70 7.04 -21.97
N LYS A 251 -1.44 6.88 -22.42
CA LYS A 251 -0.73 7.88 -23.24
C LYS A 251 -1.10 7.82 -24.74
N GLY A 252 -2.10 7.02 -25.11
CA GLY A 252 -2.60 6.88 -26.47
C GLY A 252 -1.71 6.02 -27.38
N LYS A 253 -2.10 5.89 -28.65
CA LYS A 253 -1.46 5.00 -29.64
C LYS A 253 -0.04 5.40 -30.07
N PHE A 254 0.35 6.65 -29.79
CA PHE A 254 1.66 7.18 -30.18
C PHE A 254 2.69 7.11 -29.03
N ALA A 255 2.26 6.68 -27.85
CA ALA A 255 3.17 6.56 -26.73
C ALA A 255 4.05 5.31 -26.90
N PRO A 256 5.36 5.43 -26.62
CA PRO A 256 6.23 4.27 -26.57
C PRO A 256 5.69 3.24 -25.57
N PRO A 257 5.67 1.94 -25.93
CA PRO A 257 5.32 0.90 -24.98
C PRO A 257 6.37 0.85 -23.86
N ILE A 258 5.95 0.45 -22.66
CA ILE A 258 6.84 0.37 -21.50
C ILE A 258 8.05 -0.56 -21.72
N THR A 259 7.92 -1.55 -22.61
CA THR A 259 9.00 -2.47 -23.00
C THR A 259 10.13 -1.79 -23.76
N GLU A 260 9.89 -0.64 -24.39
CA GLU A 260 10.95 0.16 -25.02
C GLU A 260 11.69 1.02 -24.00
N VAL A 261 10.99 1.44 -22.94
CA VAL A 261 11.55 2.30 -21.89
C VAL A 261 12.33 1.48 -20.86
N ILE A 262 11.83 0.30 -20.50
CA ILE A 262 12.42 -0.57 -19.47
C ILE A 262 12.84 -1.90 -20.12
N GLN A 263 14.14 -2.17 -20.13
CA GLN A 263 14.67 -3.44 -20.60
C GLN A 263 14.86 -4.39 -19.42
N LEU A 264 14.00 -5.40 -19.30
CA LEU A 264 14.29 -6.55 -18.44
C LEU A 264 15.43 -7.33 -19.07
N ALA A 265 16.53 -7.51 -18.32
CA ALA A 265 17.65 -8.32 -18.76
C ALA A 265 17.16 -9.68 -19.28
N PRO A 266 17.66 -10.15 -20.44
CA PRO A 266 17.24 -11.42 -21.00
C PRO A 266 17.53 -12.54 -19.99
N PRO A 267 16.66 -13.57 -19.91
CA PRO A 267 16.93 -14.73 -19.07
C PRO A 267 18.26 -15.35 -19.52
N ILE A 268 19.20 -15.46 -18.58
CA ILE A 268 20.46 -16.17 -18.78
C ILE A 268 20.06 -17.63 -19.05
N LYS A 269 20.29 -18.09 -20.29
CA LYS A 269 19.98 -19.45 -20.74
C LYS A 269 21.06 -20.43 -20.31
#